data_AF-A0AA88RVV1-F1
#
_entry.id   AF-A0AA88RVV1-F1
#
_cell.length_a   1.000
_cell.length_b   1.000
_cell.length_c   1.000
_cell.angle_alpha   90.00
_cell.angle_beta   90.00
_cell.angle_gamma   90.00
#
_symmetry.space_group_name_H-M   'P 1'
#
loop_
_entity.id
_entity.type
_entity.pdbx_description
1 polymer ?
#
loop_
_entity_poly.entity_id
_entity_poly.type
_entity_poly.pdbx_seq_one_letter_code
_entity_poly.pdbx_strand_id
1 'polypeptide(L)'
;MQIIKDACENWGFFELVNHGIPHELLDTVERLSKEHYKKVMEQRFKELVASKALEGVQAEVTNLDWESTFYLRHLPTSNIAEVPDLEDEH
;
A
#
# COMPACT_ATOMS: atom_id res chain seq x y z
N MET A 1 -17.96 23.43 -0.40
CA MET A 1 -17.51 23.02 0.95
C MET A 1 -18.55 22.27 1.76
N GLN A 2 -19.86 22.58 1.67
CA GLN A 2 -20.88 21.99 2.56
C GLN A 2 -20.95 20.45 2.51
N ILE A 3 -20.80 19.87 1.32
CA ILE A 3 -20.78 18.40 1.14
C ILE A 3 -19.53 17.74 1.75
N ILE A 4 -18.38 18.44 1.75
CA ILE A 4 -17.15 17.95 2.38
C ILE A 4 -17.33 17.98 3.89
N LYS A 5 -17.90 19.07 4.42
CA LYS A 5 -18.22 19.17 5.85
C LYS A 5 -19.16 18.03 6.30
N ASP A 6 -20.22 17.78 5.55
CA ASP A 6 -21.15 16.69 5.82
C ASP A 6 -20.46 15.31 5.78
N ALA A 7 -19.62 15.05 4.78
CA ALA A 7 -18.82 13.83 4.71
C ALA A 7 -17.89 13.67 5.92
N CYS A 8 -17.23 14.75 6.36
CA CYS A 8 -16.38 14.73 7.54
C CYS A 8 -17.17 14.48 8.84
N GLU A 9 -18.36 15.06 8.99
CA GLU A 9 -19.17 14.96 10.22
C GLU A 9 -19.90 13.62 10.33
N ASN A 10 -20.38 13.07 9.21
CA ASN A 10 -21.33 11.97 9.21
C ASN A 10 -20.77 10.65 8.65
N TRP A 11 -19.69 10.67 7.87
CA TRP A 11 -19.16 9.49 7.17
C TRP A 11 -17.72 9.14 7.53
N GLY A 12 -16.87 10.15 7.77
CA GLY A 12 -15.43 9.96 8.02
C GLY A 12 -14.61 9.63 6.77
N PHE A 13 -15.23 9.63 5.57
CA PHE A 13 -14.58 9.34 4.30
C PHE A 13 -15.33 9.99 3.13
N PHE A 14 -14.61 10.30 2.04
CA PHE A 14 -15.19 10.70 0.76
C PHE A 14 -14.16 10.51 -0.36
N GLU A 15 -14.64 10.33 -1.58
CA GLU A 15 -13.79 10.34 -2.78
C GLU A 15 -13.76 11.74 -3.39
N LEU A 16 -12.60 12.14 -3.90
CA LEU A 16 -12.42 13.40 -4.61
C LEU A 16 -12.05 13.09 -6.06
N VAL A 17 -12.78 13.68 -6.99
CA VAL A 17 -12.45 13.66 -8.44
C VAL A 17 -11.98 15.04 -8.88
N ASN A 18 -11.26 15.12 -10.00
CA ASN A 18 -10.69 16.38 -10.51
C ASN A 18 -9.79 17.10 -9.48
N HIS A 19 -9.03 16.33 -8.70
CA HIS A 19 -8.14 16.79 -7.62
C HIS A 19 -6.87 17.53 -8.12
N GLY A 20 -6.63 17.57 -9.44
CA GLY A 20 -5.49 18.26 -10.04
C GLY A 20 -4.16 17.49 -10.01
N ILE A 21 -4.17 16.25 -9.53
CA ILE A 21 -3.00 15.36 -9.64
C ILE A 21 -3.00 14.75 -11.05
N PRO A 22 -1.89 14.83 -11.80
CA PRO A 22 -1.81 14.26 -13.14
C PRO A 22 -2.11 12.77 -13.13
N HIS A 23 -2.97 12.30 -14.05
CA HIS A 23 -3.30 10.89 -14.16
C HIS A 23 -2.07 10.04 -14.50
N GLU A 24 -1.17 10.56 -15.34
CA GLU A 24 0.09 9.88 -15.68
C GLU A 24 0.96 9.55 -14.45
N LEU A 25 0.92 10.39 -13.42
CA LEU A 25 1.60 10.12 -12.15
C LEU A 25 0.91 8.99 -11.36
N LEU A 26 -0.42 9.01 -11.29
CA LEU A 26 -1.19 7.94 -10.64
C LEU A 26 -0.94 6.59 -11.31
N ASP A 27 -1.00 6.56 -12.65
CA ASP A 27 -0.76 5.38 -13.47
C ASP A 27 0.68 4.85 -13.26
N THR A 28 1.65 5.76 -13.17
CA THR A 28 3.05 5.40 -12.91
C THR A 28 3.22 4.77 -11.54
N VAL A 29 2.69 5.37 -10.48
CA VAL A 29 2.80 4.84 -9.12
C VAL A 29 2.09 3.49 -8.99
N GLU A 30 0.92 3.33 -9.62
CA GLU A 30 0.19 2.05 -9.63
C GLU A 30 1.02 0.95 -10.31
N ARG A 31 1.57 1.23 -11.50
CA ARG A 31 2.39 0.29 -12.26
C ARG A 31 3.62 -0.14 -11.46
N LEU A 32 4.36 0.82 -10.90
CA LEU A 32 5.57 0.55 -10.12
C LEU A 32 5.29 -0.25 -8.85
N SER A 33 4.21 0.06 -8.16
CA SER A 33 3.80 -0.68 -6.96
C SER A 33 3.51 -2.16 -7.29
N LYS A 34 2.78 -2.43 -8.39
CA LYS A 34 2.49 -3.80 -8.85
C LYS A 34 3.74 -4.54 -9.32
N GLU A 35 4.62 -3.86 -10.06
CA GLU A 35 5.88 -4.43 -10.54
C GLU A 35 6.81 -4.78 -9.36
N HIS A 36 6.95 -3.89 -8.38
CA HIS A 36 7.74 -4.14 -7.18
C HIS A 36 7.17 -5.30 -6.36
N TYR A 37 5.83 -5.37 -6.19
CA TYR A 37 5.20 -6.52 -5.53
C TYR A 37 5.59 -7.84 -6.21
N LYS A 38 5.39 -7.91 -7.52
CA LYS A 38 5.67 -9.13 -8.30
C LYS A 38 7.14 -9.52 -8.28
N LYS A 39 8.06 -8.54 -8.36
CA LYS A 39 9.51 -8.79 -8.41
C LYS A 39 10.08 -9.18 -7.05
N VAL A 40 9.62 -8.53 -5.97
CA VAL A 40 10.28 -8.56 -4.65
C VAL A 40 9.37 -9.10 -3.56
N MET A 41 8.17 -8.51 -3.40
CA MET A 41 7.35 -8.75 -2.21
C MET A 41 6.58 -10.07 -2.26
N GLU A 42 6.20 -10.56 -3.44
CA GLU A 42 5.41 -11.78 -3.59
C GLU A 42 6.11 -13.00 -2.96
N GLN A 43 7.42 -13.14 -3.22
CA GLN A 43 8.20 -14.24 -2.66
C GLN A 43 8.33 -14.11 -1.13
N ARG A 44 8.62 -12.91 -0.62
CA ARG A 44 8.66 -12.61 0.83
C ARG A 44 7.33 -12.92 1.51
N PHE A 45 6.22 -12.60 0.85
CA PHE A 45 4.89 -12.87 1.37
C PHE A 45 4.59 -14.38 1.42
N LYS A 46 4.94 -15.14 0.38
CA LYS A 46 4.81 -16.62 0.38
C LYS A 46 5.63 -17.25 1.52
N GLU A 47 6.86 -16.80 1.73
CA GLU A 47 7.70 -17.26 2.84
C GLU A 47 7.09 -16.94 4.19
N LEU A 48 6.51 -15.74 4.36
CA LEU A 48 5.80 -15.36 5.58
C LEU A 48 4.56 -16.25 5.82
N VAL A 49 3.75 -16.48 4.79
CA VAL A 49 2.57 -17.36 4.84
C VAL A 49 2.96 -18.79 5.25
N ALA A 50 4.01 -19.34 4.64
CA ALA A 50 4.55 -20.66 4.98
C ALA A 50 5.04 -20.70 6.44
N SER A 51 5.82 -19.69 6.86
CA SER A 51 6.40 -19.63 8.22
C SER A 51 5.36 -19.53 9.34
N LYS A 52 4.20 -18.92 9.04
CA LYS A 52 3.10 -18.78 9.98
C LYS A 52 2.07 -19.92 9.89
N ALA A 53 2.37 -20.97 9.12
CA ALA A 53 1.45 -22.08 8.84
C ALA A 53 0.07 -21.61 8.38
N LEU A 54 0.04 -20.52 7.61
CA LEU A 54 -1.20 -19.97 7.03
C LEU A 54 -1.61 -20.72 5.76
N GLU A 55 -0.79 -21.66 5.28
CA GLU A 55 -1.12 -22.54 4.18
C GLU A 55 -2.19 -23.56 4.61
N GLY A 56 -3.33 -23.57 3.91
CA GLY A 56 -4.39 -24.56 4.14
C GLY A 56 -5.14 -24.39 5.46
N VAL A 57 -5.13 -23.17 6.04
CA VAL A 57 -5.91 -22.82 7.23
C VAL A 57 -7.38 -23.20 7.08
N GLN A 58 -7.89 -23.96 8.05
CA GLN A 58 -9.29 -24.44 8.07
C GLN A 58 -10.16 -23.73 9.12
N ALA A 59 -9.54 -22.95 10.01
CA ALA A 59 -10.21 -22.19 11.07
C ALA A 59 -10.04 -20.69 10.85
N GLU A 60 -10.96 -19.89 11.37
CA GLU A 60 -10.89 -18.43 11.24
C GLU A 60 -9.63 -17.87 11.94
N VAL A 61 -8.95 -16.94 11.28
CA VAL A 61 -7.80 -16.20 11.80
C VAL A 61 -8.22 -14.77 12.06
N THR A 62 -8.24 -14.35 13.33
CA THR A 62 -8.79 -13.05 13.76
C THR A 62 -7.73 -12.08 14.29
N ASN A 63 -6.47 -12.51 14.34
CA ASN A 63 -5.36 -11.77 14.93
C ASN A 63 -4.21 -11.49 13.93
N LEU A 64 -4.49 -11.59 12.64
CA LEU A 64 -3.50 -11.37 11.58
C LEU A 64 -4.17 -10.86 10.31
N ASP A 65 -3.52 -9.88 9.68
CA ASP A 65 -3.93 -9.33 8.40
C ASP A 65 -3.24 -10.07 7.24
N TRP A 66 -4.03 -10.50 6.25
CA TRP A 66 -3.50 -11.04 4.99
C TRP A 66 -2.99 -9.88 4.13
N GLU A 67 -1.81 -9.38 4.47
CA GLU A 67 -1.27 -8.14 3.91
C GLU A 67 0.24 -8.23 3.62
N SER A 68 0.69 -7.59 2.54
CA SER A 68 2.10 -7.39 2.21
C SER A 68 2.37 -5.90 2.04
N THR A 69 3.15 -5.32 2.96
CA THR A 69 3.30 -3.87 3.11
C THR A 69 4.74 -3.48 3.43
N PHE A 70 5.16 -2.31 2.94
CA PHE A 70 6.35 -1.59 3.38
C PHE A 70 6.00 -0.11 3.59
N TYR A 71 6.84 0.63 4.33
CA TYR A 71 6.55 2.00 4.73
C TYR A 71 7.53 3.01 4.14
N LEU A 72 6.98 4.04 3.49
CA LEU A 72 7.70 5.24 3.07
C LEU A 72 7.33 6.42 3.96
N ARG A 73 8.35 7.02 4.57
CA ARG A 73 8.27 8.28 5.31
C ARG A 73 8.82 9.38 4.42
N HIS A 74 8.07 10.46 4.31
CA HIS A 74 8.52 11.68 3.63
C HIS A 74 9.05 12.72 4.62
N LEU A 75 8.37 12.88 5.76
CA LEU A 75 8.66 13.90 6.77
C LEU A 75 8.67 13.29 8.19
N PRO A 76 9.38 13.89 9.16
CA PRO A 76 10.29 15.04 8.98
C PRO A 76 11.58 14.68 8.24
N THR A 77 11.97 13.41 8.28
CA THR A 77 13.13 12.87 7.56
C THR A 77 12.67 11.73 6.68
N SER A 78 13.05 11.76 5.40
CA SER A 78 12.67 10.69 4.48
C SER A 78 13.53 9.45 4.69
N ASN A 79 12.93 8.27 4.56
CA ASN A 79 13.62 6.98 4.56
C ASN A 79 13.72 6.35 3.16
N ILE A 80 13.40 7.08 2.08
CA ILE A 80 13.29 6.48 0.74
C ILE A 80 14.59 5.79 0.30
N ALA A 81 15.74 6.39 0.60
CA ALA A 81 17.06 5.84 0.28
C ALA A 81 17.48 4.65 1.18
N GLU A 82 16.71 4.38 2.25
CA GLU A 82 16.96 3.28 3.18
C GLU A 82 16.10 2.06 2.87
N VAL A 83 15.07 2.20 2.01
CA VAL A 83 14.19 1.08 1.67
C VAL A 83 14.92 0.17 0.69
N PRO A 84 15.15 -1.11 1.06
CA PRO A 84 15.82 -2.04 0.16
C PRO A 84 14.95 -2.32 -1.06
N ASP A 85 15.59 -2.63 -2.19
CA ASP A 85 14.94 -3.08 -3.42
C ASP A 85 13.99 -2.05 -4.08
N LEU A 86 14.08 -0.78 -3.70
CA LEU A 86 13.62 0.33 -4.51
C LEU A 86 14.79 0.76 -5.41
N GLU A 87 14.69 0.48 -6.71
CA GLU A 87 15.68 0.88 -7.71
C GLU A 87 15.62 2.40 -7.91
N ASP A 88 16.77 3.08 -8.08
CA ASP A 88 16.87 4.52 -8.37
C ASP A 88 16.50 4.88 -9.83
N GLU A 89 16.04 3.93 -10.63
CA GLU A 89 15.98 4.07 -12.09
C GLU A 89 14.69 4.75 -12.62
N HIS A 90 14.30 5.93 -12.14
CA HIS A 90 13.21 6.72 -12.78
C HIS A 90 13.59 8.17 -13.10
#